data_AF-A0A9X5XJL2-F1
#
_entry.id   AF-A0A9X5XJL2-F1
#
_cell.length_a   1.000
_cell.length_b   1.000
_cell.length_c   1.000
_cell.angle_alpha   90.00
_cell.angle_beta   90.00
_cell.angle_gamma   90.00
#
_symmetry.space_group_name_H-M   'P 1'
#
loop_
_entity.id
_entity.type
_entity.pdbx_description
1 polymer ?
#
loop_
_entity_poly.entity_id
_entity_poly.type
_entity_poly.pdbx_seq_one_letter_code
_entity_poly.pdbx_strand_id
1 'polypeptide(L)'
;TEDRRAFDLDAEGLIDALIDRARTIFADSRLLRVYWYDGARRRIHTAEQQTIAELPDVKVRLGNLNANNQQKGVDSLIRSDLESLARHRAISDAALLGGDEDLVSAVEAA
;
A
#
# COMPACT_ATOMS: atom_id res chain seq x y z
N THR A 1 -0.13 12.79 22.87
CA THR A 1 -0.30 12.17 21.54
C THR A 1 0.18 13.18 20.55
N GLU A 2 1.30 12.91 19.88
CA GLU A 2 1.86 13.85 18.90
C GLU A 2 0.85 14.06 17.75
N ASP A 3 0.74 15.29 17.26
CA ASP A 3 -0.11 15.60 16.11
C ASP A 3 0.51 14.95 14.87
N ARG A 4 -0.17 13.93 14.33
CA ARG A 4 0.25 13.22 13.11
C ARG A 4 0.50 14.15 11.92
N ARG A 5 -0.06 15.38 11.92
CA ARG A 5 0.17 16.37 10.87
C ARG A 5 1.58 16.98 10.89
N ALA A 6 2.30 16.86 12.01
CA ALA A 6 3.67 17.33 12.14
C ALA A 6 4.69 16.25 11.77
N PHE A 7 4.24 15.05 11.42
CA PHE A 7 5.09 13.96 11.01
C PHE A 7 5.48 14.15 9.54
N ASP A 8 6.78 14.33 9.30
CA ASP A 8 7.38 14.29 7.98
C ASP A 8 7.85 12.86 7.70
N LEU A 9 7.35 12.27 6.61
CA LEU A 9 7.63 10.89 6.26
C LEU A 9 8.72 10.83 5.19
N ASP A 10 9.87 10.25 5.54
CA ASP A 10 10.85 9.78 4.56
C ASP A 10 10.31 8.51 3.86
N ALA A 11 9.52 8.72 2.81
CA ALA A 11 8.88 7.64 2.08
C ALA A 11 9.91 6.78 1.33
N GLU A 12 10.94 7.38 0.75
CA GLU A 12 12.00 6.68 0.01
C GLU A 12 12.77 5.75 0.95
N GLY A 13 13.31 6.28 2.05
CA GLY A 13 14.03 5.49 3.04
C GLY A 13 13.17 4.40 3.69
N LEU A 14 11.89 4.68 3.93
CA LEU A 14 10.94 3.68 4.43
C LEU A 14 10.73 2.54 3.42
N ILE A 15 10.49 2.86 2.15
CA ILE A 15 10.25 1.87 1.11
C ILE A 15 11.48 1.00 0.90
N ASP A 16 12.67 1.59 0.84
CA ASP A 16 13.93 0.85 0.73
C ASP A 16 14.11 -0.12 1.90
N ALA A 17 13.90 0.35 3.13
CA ALA A 17 13.99 -0.49 4.33
C ALA A 17 12.96 -1.64 4.31
N LEU A 18 11.74 -1.39 3.82
CA LEU A 18 10.71 -2.43 3.70
C LEU A 18 11.06 -3.46 2.61
N ILE A 19 11.62 -3.02 1.47
CA ILE A 19 12.09 -3.91 0.41
C ILE A 19 13.22 -4.79 0.93
N ASP A 20 14.21 -4.22 1.61
CA ASP A 20 15.32 -4.98 2.17
C ASP A 20 14.83 -5.98 3.22
N ARG A 21 13.89 -5.57 4.07
CA ARG A 21 13.27 -6.50 5.02
C ARG A 21 12.52 -7.63 4.31
N ALA A 22 11.74 -7.33 3.28
CA ALA A 22 10.99 -8.32 2.51
C ALA A 22 11.92 -9.34 1.84
N ARG A 23 13.08 -8.91 1.31
CA ARG A 23 14.12 -9.81 0.77
C ARG A 23 14.65 -10.80 1.79
N THR A 24 14.71 -10.43 3.07
CA THR A 24 15.11 -11.38 4.13
C THR A 24 14.02 -12.39 4.47
N ILE A 25 12.74 -12.02 4.31
CA ILE A 25 11.59 -12.86 4.63
C ILE A 25 11.28 -13.82 3.47
N PHE A 26 11.35 -13.32 2.25
CA PHE A 26 11.09 -14.08 1.01
C PHE A 26 12.39 -14.26 0.23
N ALA A 27 13.36 -14.97 0.82
CA ALA A 27 14.74 -15.07 0.32
C ALA A 27 14.86 -15.59 -1.12
N ASP A 28 13.94 -16.45 -1.55
CA ASP A 28 13.94 -17.06 -2.89
C ASP A 28 13.04 -16.35 -3.90
N SER A 29 12.44 -15.21 -3.52
CA SER A 29 11.46 -14.50 -4.34
C SER A 29 12.04 -13.19 -4.91
N ARG A 30 11.63 -12.85 -6.14
CA ARG A 30 11.96 -11.57 -6.77
C ARG A 30 10.90 -10.53 -6.43
N LEU A 31 11.31 -9.32 -6.04
CA LEU A 31 10.39 -8.19 -5.90
C LEU A 31 9.74 -7.87 -7.26
N LEU A 32 8.41 -7.81 -7.28
CA LEU A 32 7.63 -7.47 -8.47
C LEU A 32 7.14 -6.02 -8.45
N ARG A 33 6.61 -5.59 -7.30
CA ARG A 33 6.05 -4.26 -7.11
C ARG A 33 5.80 -3.99 -5.63
N VAL A 34 5.97 -2.75 -5.20
CA VAL A 34 5.43 -2.19 -3.95
C VAL A 34 4.14 -1.45 -4.27
N TYR A 35 3.05 -1.79 -3.60
CA TYR A 35 1.78 -1.07 -3.73
C TYR A 35 1.57 -0.18 -2.51
N TRP A 36 1.40 1.12 -2.75
CA TRP A 36 1.07 2.11 -1.74
C TRP A 36 -0.42 2.45 -1.81
N TYR A 37 -1.19 2.05 -0.81
CA TYR A 37 -2.63 2.32 -0.78
C TYR A 37 -2.92 3.53 0.11
N ASP A 38 -3.65 4.50 -0.42
CA ASP A 38 -4.00 5.73 0.32
C ASP A 38 -5.35 6.30 -0.12
N GLY A 39 -5.89 7.27 0.62
CA GLY A 39 -7.10 7.99 0.29
C GLY A 39 -6.81 9.35 -0.33
N ALA A 40 -7.51 9.68 -1.43
CA ALA A 40 -7.48 11.04 -1.97
C ALA A 40 -8.85 11.55 -2.39
N ARG A 41 -9.04 12.87 -2.36
CA ARG A 41 -10.29 13.49 -2.81
C ARG A 41 -10.45 13.27 -4.30
N ARG A 42 -11.58 12.65 -4.71
CA ARG A 42 -11.85 12.31 -6.11
C ARG A 42 -10.75 11.43 -6.74
N ARG A 43 -9.96 10.73 -5.91
CA ARG A 43 -8.80 9.91 -6.34
C ARG A 43 -7.76 10.68 -7.14
N ILE A 44 -7.60 11.98 -6.86
CA ILE A 44 -6.55 12.82 -7.46
C ILE A 44 -5.38 12.88 -6.48
N HIS A 45 -4.17 12.55 -6.95
CA HIS A 45 -2.96 12.59 -6.13
C HIS A 45 -2.77 13.97 -5.50
N THR A 46 -2.40 13.99 -4.21
CA THR A 46 -1.75 15.14 -3.61
C THR A 46 -0.31 15.26 -4.13
N ALA A 47 0.36 16.39 -3.88
CA ALA A 47 1.77 16.57 -4.26
C ALA A 47 2.68 15.52 -3.60
N GLU A 48 2.42 15.18 -2.33
CA GLU A 48 3.13 14.14 -1.59
C GLU A 48 2.89 12.76 -2.22
N GLN A 49 1.62 12.38 -2.47
CA GLN A 49 1.29 11.11 -3.13
C GLN A 49 1.88 11.00 -4.53
N GLN A 50 1.98 12.12 -5.27
CA GLN A 50 2.62 12.17 -6.57
C GLN A 50 4.12 11.88 -6.46
N THR A 51 4.79 12.47 -5.46
CA THR A 51 6.22 12.23 -5.19
C THR A 51 6.45 10.75 -4.85
N ILE A 52 5.61 10.16 -4.00
CA ILE A 52 5.66 8.71 -3.68
C ILE A 52 5.43 7.85 -4.94
N ALA A 53 4.50 8.24 -5.81
CA ALA A 53 4.19 7.51 -7.04
C ALA A 53 5.33 7.50 -8.07
N GLU A 54 6.27 8.44 -7.94
CA GLU A 54 7.46 8.56 -8.81
C GLU A 54 8.63 7.69 -8.32
N LEU A 55 8.57 7.17 -7.10
CA LEU A 55 9.60 6.30 -6.55
C LEU A 55 9.71 4.97 -7.34
N PRO A 56 10.93 4.42 -7.48
CA PRO A 56 11.14 3.13 -8.13
C PRO A 56 10.31 2.02 -7.50
N ASP A 57 9.86 1.07 -8.32
CA ASP A 57 9.08 -0.11 -7.90
C ASP A 57 7.75 0.18 -7.19
N VAL A 58 7.36 1.45 -7.03
CA VAL A 58 6.13 1.83 -6.34
C VAL A 58 4.95 1.95 -7.32
N LYS A 59 3.76 1.60 -6.83
CA LYS A 59 2.49 1.90 -7.47
C LYS A 59 1.53 2.44 -6.42
N VAL A 60 1.19 3.73 -6.53
CA VAL A 60 0.14 4.33 -5.70
C VAL A 60 -1.26 3.92 -6.20
N ARG A 61 -2.12 3.55 -5.26
CA ARG A 61 -3.51 3.10 -5.46
C ARG A 61 -4.42 3.93 -4.55
N LEU A 62 -5.29 4.74 -5.14
CA LEU A 62 -6.09 5.71 -4.40
C LEU A 62 -7.54 5.25 -4.19
N GLY A 63 -7.91 5.06 -2.92
CA GLY A 63 -9.29 5.10 -2.45
C GLY A 63 -9.83 6.53 -2.45
N ASN A 64 -11.05 6.71 -1.95
CA ASN A 64 -11.68 8.04 -1.90
C ASN A 64 -11.69 8.61 -0.48
N LEU A 65 -11.54 9.93 -0.37
CA LEU A 65 -11.86 10.67 0.86
C LEU A 65 -13.30 11.16 0.83
N ASN A 66 -14.07 10.85 1.88
CA ASN A 66 -15.41 11.40 2.03
C ASN A 66 -15.39 12.87 2.53
N ALA A 67 -16.56 13.48 2.70
CA ALA A 67 -16.69 14.87 3.17
C ALA A 67 -16.04 15.14 4.54
N ASN A 68 -15.88 14.09 5.37
CA ASN A 68 -15.26 14.15 6.69
C ASN A 68 -13.76 13.81 6.67
N ASN A 69 -13.14 13.74 5.47
CA ASN A 69 -11.76 13.30 5.26
C ASN A 69 -11.46 11.87 5.77
N GLN A 70 -12.47 11.01 5.84
CA GLN A 70 -12.27 9.60 6.14
C GLN A 70 -11.97 8.83 4.86
N GLN A 71 -10.98 7.94 4.92
CA GLN A 71 -10.65 7.04 3.83
C GLN A 71 -11.75 6.00 3.63
N LYS A 72 -12.11 5.75 2.38
CA LYS A 72 -13.11 4.75 1.97
C LYS A 72 -12.63 3.98 0.76
N GLY A 73 -12.83 2.66 0.79
CA GLY A 73 -12.59 1.74 -0.31
C GLY A 73 -11.13 1.36 -0.53
N VAL A 74 -10.23 1.70 0.40
CA VAL A 74 -8.83 1.25 0.37
C VAL A 74 -8.73 -0.25 0.64
N ASP A 75 -9.46 -0.73 1.63
CA ASP A 75 -9.68 -2.14 1.97
C ASP A 75 -10.13 -2.96 0.75
N SER A 76 -11.12 -2.45 0.01
CA SER A 76 -11.66 -3.08 -1.18
C SER A 76 -10.66 -3.10 -2.34
N LEU A 77 -9.81 -2.06 -2.47
CA LEU A 77 -8.72 -2.03 -3.45
C LEU A 77 -7.66 -3.08 -3.13
N ILE A 78 -7.22 -3.18 -1.87
CA ILE A 78 -6.25 -4.18 -1.41
C ILE A 78 -6.77 -5.58 -1.72
N ARG A 79 -8.02 -5.87 -1.31
CA ARG A 79 -8.66 -7.18 -1.58
C ARG A 79 -8.70 -7.50 -3.06
N SER A 80 -9.22 -6.58 -3.88
CA SER A 80 -9.36 -6.80 -5.32
C SER A 80 -8.01 -7.00 -6.02
N ASP A 81 -6.98 -6.28 -5.59
CA ASP A 81 -5.64 -6.39 -6.18
C ASP A 81 -4.99 -7.73 -5.76
N LEU A 82 -5.05 -8.11 -4.47
CA LEU A 82 -4.55 -9.40 -3.99
C LEU A 82 -5.26 -10.58 -4.66
N GLU A 83 -6.59 -10.58 -4.71
CA GLU A 83 -7.38 -11.63 -5.35
C GLU A 83 -7.03 -11.74 -6.85
N SER A 84 -6.87 -10.61 -7.54
CA SER A 84 -6.48 -10.62 -8.95
C SER A 84 -5.07 -11.19 -9.15
N LEU A 85 -4.11 -10.79 -8.33
CA LEU A 85 -2.73 -11.27 -8.40
C LEU A 85 -2.64 -12.77 -8.10
N ALA A 86 -3.37 -13.25 -7.09
CA ALA A 86 -3.44 -14.67 -6.72
C ALA A 86 -4.14 -15.50 -7.81
N ARG A 87 -5.33 -15.07 -8.28
CA ARG A 87 -6.12 -15.78 -9.29
C ARG A 87 -5.36 -15.98 -10.60
N HIS A 88 -4.59 -14.97 -11.02
CA HIS A 88 -3.77 -15.05 -12.23
C HIS A 88 -2.40 -15.71 -11.97
N ARG A 89 -2.11 -16.15 -10.73
CA ARG A 89 -0.81 -16.68 -10.31
C ARG A 89 0.35 -15.73 -10.66
N ALA A 90 0.10 -14.43 -10.57
CA ALA A 90 1.07 -13.39 -10.87
C ALA A 90 2.10 -13.23 -9.74
N ILE A 91 1.74 -13.63 -8.52
CA ILE A 91 2.59 -13.62 -7.33
C ILE A 91 2.50 -14.97 -6.61
N SER A 92 3.57 -15.37 -5.94
CA SER A 92 3.60 -16.49 -4.99
C SER A 92 3.40 -16.03 -3.55
N ASP A 93 3.94 -14.86 -3.22
CA ASP A 93 4.02 -14.32 -1.87
C ASP A 93 3.63 -12.84 -1.85
N ALA A 94 3.04 -12.39 -0.74
CA ALA A 94 2.77 -10.99 -0.47
C ALA A 94 3.05 -10.68 1.01
N ALA A 95 3.70 -9.53 1.27
CA ALA A 95 3.68 -8.90 2.58
C ALA A 95 2.66 -7.76 2.57
N LEU A 96 1.71 -7.81 3.50
CA LEU A 96 0.73 -6.76 3.72
C LEU A 96 1.09 -6.01 5.00
N LEU A 97 1.33 -4.70 4.88
CA LEU A 97 1.57 -3.82 6.01
C LEU A 97 0.33 -2.94 6.21
N GLY A 98 -0.21 -2.93 7.42
CA GLY A 98 -1.32 -2.08 7.81
C GLY A 98 -1.56 -2.11 9.31
N GLY A 99 -2.21 -1.08 9.82
CA GLY A 99 -2.57 -0.97 11.24
C GLY A 99 -4.03 -1.31 11.54
N ASP A 100 -4.76 -1.81 10.55
CA ASP A 100 -6.18 -2.10 10.63
C ASP A 100 -6.41 -3.62 10.57
N GLU A 101 -7.16 -4.15 11.54
CA GLU A 101 -7.49 -5.57 11.65
C GLU A 101 -8.40 -6.02 10.50
N ASP A 102 -9.18 -5.10 9.91
CA ASP A 102 -10.07 -5.40 8.78
C ASP A 102 -9.32 -5.94 7.54
N LEU A 103 -8.00 -5.68 7.47
CA LEU A 103 -7.13 -6.19 6.42
C LEU A 103 -6.92 -7.71 6.49
N VAL A 104 -7.11 -8.35 7.64
CA VAL A 104 -7.02 -9.82 7.79
C VAL A 104 -8.03 -10.49 6.86
N SER A 105 -9.26 -9.97 6.82
CA SER A 105 -10.31 -10.51 5.96
C SER A 105 -10.00 -10.39 4.46
N ALA A 106 -9.15 -9.44 4.05
CA ALA A 106 -8.72 -9.28 2.67
C ALA A 106 -7.71 -10.36 2.28
N VAL A 107 -6.87 -10.79 3.22
CA VAL A 107 -5.89 -11.87 3.02
C VAL A 107 -6.58 -13.23 2.96
N GLU A 108 -7.56 -13.49 3.84
CA GLU A 108 -8.29 -14.78 3.86
C GLU A 108 -9.10 -15.07 2.59
N ALA A 109 -9.47 -14.02 1.84
CA ALA A 109 -10.28 -14.14 0.64
C ALA A 109 -9.46 -14.29 -0.66
N ALA A 110 -8.14 -14.11 -0.60
CA ALA A 110 -7.23 -14.16 -1.74
C ALA A 110 -6.62 -15.57 -1.91
#